data_AF-A0A924MZS1-F1
#
_entry.id   AF-A0A924MZS1-F1
#
_cell.length_a   1.000
_cell.length_b   1.000
_cell.length_c   1.000
_cell.angle_alpha   90.00
_cell.angle_beta   90.00
_cell.angle_gamma   90.00
#
_symmetry.space_group_name_H-M   'P 1'
#
loop_
_entity.id
_entity.type
_entity.pdbx_description
1 polymer ?
#
loop_
_entity_poly.entity_id
_entity_poly.type
_entity_poly.pdbx_seq_one_letter_code
_entity_poly.pdbx_strand_id
1 'polypeptide(L)'
;ATKATAADTASTSAAKTSGSSVNVTLSAEALAALAAQTDSRTIDTVVVSAPTALDHLLSDAKATSALKDGKATISLAGLDRRSLYAIASNKGGKFPIEEQVVATLQMKATRDASLSAPASAMRVTGDHAGLYTAALANLEAAGPEEKAMVQWAKDKAALTEGHQQASDKPGVAPSGIDGDPVAAYLKDTGGVVASPRTRDIKAVASDVRSVLDKQYAAATGDGMATDPDDGTIDFSKFDNRSLAAVALNKGAQFSEHEVAQAAAEVKTRNRDSISSSYKSAKGSDSSAFGKSLITQYTAMSDEERQAAGWTPALYDKMVALQNLSDKLASLFNPDGSVNTGGTSLLDYL
;
A
#
# COMPACT_ATOMS: atom_id res chain seq x y z
N ALA A 1 65.42 21.81 -17.81
CA ALA A 1 64.61 21.07 -18.81
C ALA A 1 65.33 19.74 -19.04
N THR A 2 64.76 18.56 -18.83
CA THR A 2 63.40 18.10 -19.13
C THR A 2 63.01 16.99 -18.15
N LYS A 3 61.71 16.92 -17.86
CA LYS A 3 61.02 16.05 -16.89
C LYS A 3 60.27 14.96 -17.66
N ALA A 4 60.26 13.72 -17.14
CA ALA A 4 59.11 12.78 -17.05
C ALA A 4 59.60 11.30 -17.06
N THR A 5 59.58 10.56 -15.93
CA THR A 5 58.52 9.67 -15.36
C THR A 5 58.02 8.52 -16.24
N ALA A 6 58.21 7.27 -15.80
CA ALA A 6 57.13 6.38 -15.32
C ALA A 6 57.66 5.00 -14.83
N ALA A 7 56.85 4.40 -13.95
CA ALA A 7 56.81 3.00 -13.47
C ALA A 7 57.73 2.62 -12.29
N ASP A 8 57.18 2.75 -11.08
CA ASP A 8 57.52 1.84 -9.99
C ASP A 8 56.25 1.12 -9.50
N THR A 9 56.38 -0.20 -9.40
CA THR A 9 55.36 -1.16 -9.00
C THR A 9 55.59 -1.46 -7.52
N ALA A 10 54.79 -0.89 -6.64
CA ALA A 10 54.87 -1.16 -5.22
C ALA A 10 53.71 -2.05 -4.75
N SER A 11 54.07 -3.31 -4.52
CA SER A 11 53.27 -4.37 -3.95
C SER A 11 52.83 -4.08 -2.51
N THR A 12 51.58 -4.47 -2.21
CA THR A 12 51.07 -4.98 -0.93
C THR A 12 51.70 -4.49 0.38
N SER A 13 50.96 -3.65 1.09
CA SER A 13 50.87 -3.72 2.55
C SER A 13 49.47 -3.30 3.00
N ALA A 14 48.58 -4.29 3.10
CA ALA A 14 47.36 -4.17 3.88
C ALA A 14 47.76 -4.13 5.36
N ALA A 15 47.56 -2.99 6.00
CA ALA A 15 47.72 -2.85 7.44
C ALA A 15 46.69 -3.76 8.13
N LYS A 16 47.18 -4.82 8.79
CA LYS A 16 46.40 -5.63 9.73
C LYS A 16 46.06 -4.79 10.94
N THR A 17 44.85 -4.23 10.98
CA THR A 17 44.21 -3.87 12.24
C THR A 17 43.52 -5.12 12.77
N SER A 18 44.13 -5.74 13.79
CA SER A 18 43.46 -6.70 14.66
C SER A 18 42.38 -5.97 15.46
N GLY A 19 41.22 -5.75 14.84
CA GLY A 19 39.99 -5.37 15.50
C GLY A 19 39.04 -6.57 15.47
N SER A 20 38.52 -6.95 16.63
CA SER A 20 37.40 -7.90 16.75
C SER A 20 36.36 -7.59 15.67
N SER A 21 36.17 -8.50 14.71
CA SER A 21 35.14 -8.33 13.68
C SER A 21 33.79 -8.48 14.37
N VAL A 22 33.22 -7.35 14.81
CA VAL A 22 31.80 -7.29 15.15
C VAL A 22 31.07 -7.48 13.83
N ASN A 23 30.57 -8.70 13.58
CA ASN A 23 29.62 -8.92 12.50
C ASN A 23 28.33 -8.20 12.88
N VAL A 24 28.21 -6.94 12.46
CA VAL A 24 26.95 -6.21 12.53
C VAL A 24 26.06 -6.75 11.42
N THR A 25 25.22 -7.71 11.76
CA THR A 25 24.14 -8.15 10.87
C THR A 25 23.10 -7.03 10.83
N LEU A 26 23.05 -6.29 9.72
CA LEU A 26 22.02 -5.30 9.46
C LEU A 26 20.64 -6.00 9.36
N SER A 27 19.57 -5.35 9.82
CA SER A 27 18.22 -5.84 9.59
C SER A 27 17.89 -5.83 8.09
N ALA A 28 16.86 -6.55 7.66
CA ALA A 28 16.44 -6.55 6.25
C ALA A 28 16.07 -5.13 5.78
N GLU A 29 15.49 -4.33 6.65
CA GLU A 29 15.12 -2.94 6.42
C GLU A 29 16.35 -2.04 6.31
N ALA A 30 17.35 -2.23 7.19
CA ALA A 30 18.61 -1.50 7.13
C ALA A 30 19.42 -1.86 5.87
N LEU A 31 19.38 -3.12 5.43
CA LEU A 31 19.97 -3.55 4.17
C LEU A 31 19.25 -2.93 2.97
N ALA A 32 17.92 -2.86 2.98
CA ALA A 32 17.13 -2.23 1.92
C ALA A 32 17.38 -0.71 1.85
N ALA A 33 17.47 -0.04 3.00
CA ALA A 33 17.80 1.38 3.09
C ALA A 33 19.23 1.66 2.59
N LEU A 34 20.20 0.81 2.98
CA LEU A 34 21.57 0.90 2.48
C LEU A 34 21.61 0.68 0.96
N ALA A 35 20.93 -0.36 0.45
CA ALA A 35 20.85 -0.63 -0.98
C ALA A 35 20.28 0.56 -1.76
N ALA A 36 19.20 1.18 -1.28
CA ALA A 36 18.62 2.39 -1.88
C ALA A 36 19.59 3.59 -1.83
N GLN A 37 20.36 3.74 -0.75
CA GLN A 37 21.33 4.82 -0.60
C GLN A 37 22.59 4.63 -1.46
N THR A 38 22.98 3.38 -1.71
CA THR A 38 24.16 3.04 -2.53
C THR A 38 23.83 2.74 -3.99
N ASP A 39 22.55 2.76 -4.37
CA ASP A 39 22.12 2.52 -5.75
C ASP A 39 22.54 3.67 -6.68
N SER A 40 23.58 3.42 -7.47
CA SER A 40 24.12 4.39 -8.43
C SER A 40 23.39 4.39 -9.78
N ARG A 41 22.35 3.57 -9.98
CA ARG A 41 21.57 3.59 -11.23
C ARG A 41 20.89 4.95 -11.39
N THR A 42 20.79 5.44 -12.62
CA THR A 42 19.91 6.59 -12.92
C THR A 42 18.47 6.11 -13.03
N ILE A 43 17.50 7.00 -12.81
CA ILE A 43 16.09 6.66 -13.00
C ILE A 43 15.82 6.24 -14.45
N ASP A 44 16.51 6.83 -15.44
CA ASP A 44 16.41 6.44 -16.85
C ASP A 44 16.87 5.00 -17.09
N THR A 45 17.95 4.57 -16.42
CA THR A 45 18.43 3.19 -16.51
C THR A 45 17.39 2.21 -15.94
N VAL A 46 16.79 2.57 -14.80
CA VAL A 46 15.72 1.77 -14.18
C VAL A 46 14.52 1.65 -15.11
N VAL A 47 14.06 2.77 -15.68
CA VAL A 47 12.92 2.83 -16.62
C VAL A 47 13.16 2.00 -17.88
N VAL A 48 14.39 1.96 -18.40
CA VAL A 48 14.73 1.15 -19.58
C VAL A 48 14.76 -0.35 -19.25
N SER A 49 15.23 -0.73 -18.05
CA SER A 49 15.37 -2.14 -17.68
C SER A 49 14.08 -2.81 -17.17
N ALA A 50 13.18 -2.04 -16.55
CA ALA A 50 11.98 -2.56 -15.91
C ALA A 50 11.00 -3.29 -16.87
N PRO A 51 10.74 -2.79 -18.10
CA PRO A 51 9.90 -3.51 -19.06
C PRO A 51 10.41 -4.91 -19.39
N THR A 52 11.72 -5.07 -19.62
CA THR A 52 12.31 -6.39 -19.90
C THR A 52 12.14 -7.37 -18.73
N ALA A 53 12.24 -6.88 -17.49
CA ALA A 53 11.99 -7.72 -16.32
C ALA A 53 10.51 -8.14 -16.24
N LEU A 54 9.58 -7.24 -16.56
CA LEU A 54 8.14 -7.53 -16.59
C LEU A 54 7.78 -8.52 -17.70
N ASP A 55 8.33 -8.35 -18.90
CA ASP A 55 8.14 -9.28 -20.02
C ASP A 55 8.59 -10.70 -19.64
N HIS A 56 9.73 -10.82 -18.96
CA HIS A 56 10.22 -12.11 -18.47
C HIS A 56 9.25 -12.73 -17.46
N LEU A 57 8.78 -11.95 -16.48
CA LEU A 57 7.83 -12.42 -15.48
C LEU A 57 6.49 -12.85 -16.09
N LEU A 58 5.98 -12.11 -17.09
CA LEU A 58 4.77 -12.45 -17.83
C LEU A 58 4.96 -13.73 -18.65
N SER A 59 6.09 -13.85 -19.34
CA SER A 59 6.45 -15.05 -20.12
C SER A 59 6.55 -16.29 -19.24
N ASP A 60 7.25 -16.21 -18.11
CA ASP A 60 7.39 -17.30 -17.15
C ASP A 60 6.03 -17.74 -16.58
N ALA A 61 5.18 -16.75 -16.27
CA ALA A 61 3.81 -16.99 -15.79
C ALA A 61 2.85 -17.44 -16.90
N LYS A 62 3.27 -17.41 -18.17
CA LYS A 62 2.41 -17.61 -19.35
C LYS A 62 1.18 -16.70 -19.33
N ALA A 63 1.36 -15.48 -18.84
CA ALA A 63 0.33 -14.46 -18.69
C ALA A 63 0.49 -13.39 -19.78
N THR A 64 -0.65 -12.90 -20.28
CA THR A 64 -0.69 -11.83 -21.30
C THR A 64 -0.90 -10.44 -20.69
N SER A 65 -1.15 -10.37 -19.38
CA SER A 65 -1.34 -9.15 -18.61
C SER A 65 -0.96 -9.41 -17.16
N ALA A 66 -0.42 -8.41 -16.46
CA ALA A 66 -0.05 -8.48 -15.05
C ALA A 66 -1.25 -8.63 -14.11
N LEU A 67 -2.46 -8.29 -14.57
CA LEU A 67 -3.69 -8.33 -13.79
C LEU A 67 -4.82 -8.98 -14.58
N LYS A 68 -5.50 -9.95 -13.98
CA LYS A 68 -6.67 -10.62 -14.57
C LYS A 68 -7.72 -10.87 -13.49
N ASP A 69 -8.97 -10.50 -13.76
CA ASP A 69 -10.10 -10.68 -12.85
C ASP A 69 -9.85 -10.09 -11.44
N GLY A 70 -9.13 -8.97 -11.37
CA GLY A 70 -8.74 -8.31 -10.13
C GLY A 70 -7.63 -9.02 -9.33
N LYS A 71 -6.93 -9.99 -9.94
CA LYS A 71 -5.85 -10.76 -9.33
C LYS A 71 -4.55 -10.58 -10.10
N ALA A 72 -3.44 -10.40 -9.38
CA ALA A 72 -2.13 -10.36 -10.00
C ALA A 72 -1.80 -11.73 -10.61
N THR A 73 -1.29 -11.73 -11.83
CA THR A 73 -0.85 -12.93 -12.56
C THR A 73 0.65 -13.18 -12.42
N ILE A 74 1.40 -12.15 -12.05
CA ILE A 74 2.85 -12.16 -11.83
C ILE A 74 3.18 -11.72 -10.41
N SER A 75 4.32 -12.20 -9.89
CA SER A 75 4.89 -11.71 -8.64
C SER A 75 5.99 -10.70 -8.92
N LEU A 76 5.91 -9.53 -8.28
CA LEU A 76 6.93 -8.50 -8.37
C LEU A 76 7.85 -8.47 -7.13
N ALA A 77 7.77 -9.48 -6.27
CA ALA A 77 8.54 -9.53 -5.03
C ALA A 77 10.07 -9.54 -5.24
N GLY A 78 10.53 -9.95 -6.43
CA GLY A 78 11.94 -9.91 -6.81
C GLY A 78 12.42 -8.54 -7.32
N LEU A 79 11.54 -7.57 -7.54
CA LEU A 79 11.92 -6.24 -8.00
C LEU A 79 12.28 -5.35 -6.81
N ASP A 80 13.33 -4.55 -6.99
CA ASP A 80 13.71 -3.56 -5.99
C ASP A 80 12.71 -2.40 -5.91
N ARG A 81 12.65 -1.72 -4.75
CA ARG A 81 11.69 -0.64 -4.48
C ARG A 81 11.71 0.46 -5.53
N ARG A 82 12.88 0.79 -6.09
CA ARG A 82 13.02 1.86 -7.08
C ARG A 82 12.47 1.44 -8.43
N SER A 83 12.71 0.20 -8.84
CA SER A 83 12.05 -0.42 -10.00
C SER A 83 10.53 -0.46 -9.84
N LEU A 84 10.04 -0.91 -8.67
CA LEU A 84 8.62 -0.90 -8.34
C LEU A 84 8.03 0.50 -8.40
N TYR A 85 8.71 1.51 -7.86
CA TYR A 85 8.26 2.90 -7.93
C TYR A 85 8.24 3.43 -9.37
N ALA A 86 9.25 3.12 -10.18
CA ALA A 86 9.28 3.53 -11.59
C ALA A 86 8.08 2.97 -12.37
N ILE A 87 7.76 1.69 -12.18
CA ILE A 87 6.58 1.04 -12.76
C ILE A 87 5.30 1.68 -12.20
N ALA A 88 5.17 1.74 -10.86
CA ALA A 88 3.98 2.23 -10.19
C ALA A 88 3.69 3.71 -10.48
N SER A 89 4.69 4.55 -10.75
CA SER A 89 4.48 5.96 -11.11
C SER A 89 4.50 6.22 -12.62
N ASN A 90 4.45 5.15 -13.42
CA ASN A 90 4.51 5.20 -14.88
C ASN A 90 5.67 6.06 -15.40
N LYS A 91 6.86 5.97 -14.80
CA LYS A 91 8.01 6.78 -15.24
C LYS A 91 8.34 6.45 -16.69
N GLY A 92 8.46 7.48 -17.51
CA GLY A 92 8.67 7.32 -18.95
C GLY A 92 7.41 6.99 -19.76
N GLY A 93 6.25 6.81 -19.14
CA GLY A 93 4.96 6.68 -19.83
C GLY A 93 4.77 5.37 -20.60
N LYS A 94 5.48 4.30 -20.21
CA LYS A 94 5.54 3.03 -20.97
C LYS A 94 4.89 1.83 -20.29
N PHE A 95 4.40 1.97 -19.05
CA PHE A 95 3.89 0.84 -18.29
C PHE A 95 2.36 0.74 -18.43
N PRO A 96 1.82 -0.38 -18.94
CA PRO A 96 0.40 -0.70 -18.85
C PRO A 96 -0.16 -0.53 -17.44
N ILE A 97 -1.44 -0.12 -17.34
CA ILE A 97 -2.03 0.21 -16.06
C ILE A 97 -2.05 -0.98 -15.09
N GLU A 98 -2.20 -2.19 -15.61
CA GLU A 98 -2.18 -3.43 -14.85
C GLU A 98 -0.84 -3.63 -14.14
N GLU A 99 0.28 -3.34 -14.82
CA GLU A 99 1.62 -3.42 -14.23
C GLU A 99 1.79 -2.34 -13.16
N GLN A 100 1.32 -1.12 -13.42
CA GLN A 100 1.35 -0.04 -12.44
C GLN A 100 0.56 -0.40 -11.17
N VAL A 101 -0.61 -1.03 -11.33
CA VAL A 101 -1.44 -1.50 -10.21
C VAL A 101 -0.72 -2.58 -9.44
N VAL A 102 -0.21 -3.63 -10.09
CA VAL A 102 0.50 -4.73 -9.41
C VAL A 102 1.76 -4.22 -8.71
N ALA A 103 2.50 -3.27 -9.29
CA ALA A 103 3.64 -2.62 -8.65
C ALA A 103 3.22 -1.81 -7.41
N THR A 104 2.12 -1.06 -7.51
CA THR A 104 1.55 -0.31 -6.37
C THR A 104 1.16 -1.26 -5.22
N LEU A 105 0.52 -2.38 -5.55
CA LEU A 105 0.15 -3.42 -4.58
C LEU A 105 1.38 -4.10 -3.97
N GLN A 106 2.43 -4.35 -4.74
CA GLN A 106 3.68 -4.95 -4.22
C GLN A 106 4.38 -3.98 -3.26
N MET A 107 4.43 -2.69 -3.57
CA MET A 107 4.96 -1.67 -2.65
C MET A 107 4.14 -1.62 -1.35
N LYS A 108 2.81 -1.68 -1.45
CA LYS A 108 1.93 -1.78 -0.29
C LYS A 108 2.18 -3.05 0.52
N ALA A 109 2.27 -4.22 -0.12
CA ALA A 109 2.54 -5.48 0.55
C ALA A 109 3.89 -5.47 1.29
N THR A 110 4.91 -4.85 0.70
CA THR A 110 6.24 -4.68 1.32
C THR A 110 6.17 -3.79 2.57
N ARG A 111 5.41 -2.68 2.50
CA ARG A 111 5.12 -1.84 3.67
C ARG A 111 4.33 -2.61 4.73
N ASP A 112 3.28 -3.32 4.34
CA ASP A 112 2.43 -4.04 5.29
C ASP A 112 3.23 -5.12 6.03
N ALA A 113 4.19 -5.76 5.35
CA ALA A 113 5.11 -6.72 5.93
C ALA A 113 6.03 -6.06 6.98
N SER A 114 6.60 -4.89 6.70
CA SER A 114 7.48 -4.18 7.65
C SER A 114 6.72 -3.66 8.89
N LEU A 115 5.42 -3.41 8.76
CA LEU A 115 4.56 -2.95 9.86
C LEU A 115 3.91 -4.08 10.66
N SER A 116 3.87 -5.30 10.12
CA SER A 116 3.09 -6.41 10.69
C SER A 116 3.50 -6.79 12.12
N ALA A 117 4.81 -6.95 12.36
CA ALA A 117 5.33 -7.32 13.69
C ALA A 117 5.16 -6.17 14.71
N PRO A 118 5.55 -4.91 14.42
CA PRO A 118 5.28 -3.77 15.30
C PRO A 118 3.79 -3.58 15.61
N ALA A 119 2.91 -3.79 14.62
CA ALA A 119 1.47 -3.69 14.85
C ALA A 119 0.95 -4.81 15.76
N SER A 120 1.51 -6.01 15.64
CA SER A 120 1.16 -7.12 16.53
C SER A 120 1.62 -6.87 17.97
N ALA A 121 2.82 -6.29 18.15
CA ALA A 121 3.29 -5.87 19.46
C ALA A 121 2.41 -4.74 20.05
N MET A 122 2.03 -3.76 19.23
CA MET A 122 1.11 -2.69 19.63
C MET A 122 -0.23 -3.23 20.11
N ARG A 123 -0.83 -4.21 19.41
CA ARG A 123 -2.12 -4.81 19.84
C ARG A 123 -2.07 -5.45 21.23
N VAL A 124 -0.92 -6.00 21.61
CA VAL A 124 -0.74 -6.66 22.91
C VAL A 124 -0.43 -5.66 24.01
N THR A 125 0.36 -4.63 23.70
CA THR A 125 0.90 -3.69 24.70
C THR A 125 0.11 -2.37 24.79
N GLY A 126 -0.67 -2.04 23.78
CA GLY A 126 -1.25 -0.71 23.57
C GLY A 126 -0.24 0.36 23.14
N ASP A 127 1.06 0.03 23.04
CA ASP A 127 2.09 1.00 22.70
C ASP A 127 2.19 1.22 21.18
N HIS A 128 1.84 2.43 20.75
CA HIS A 128 1.83 2.82 19.34
C HIS A 128 3.20 3.34 18.87
N ALA A 129 4.10 3.76 19.77
CA ALA A 129 5.34 4.42 19.40
C ALA A 129 6.25 3.53 18.54
N GLY A 130 6.33 2.24 18.85
CA GLY A 130 7.08 1.26 18.06
C GLY A 130 6.53 1.10 16.62
N LEU A 131 5.21 1.19 16.43
CA LEU A 131 4.59 1.10 15.12
C LEU A 131 4.87 2.36 14.27
N TYR A 132 4.77 3.56 14.86
CA TYR A 132 5.15 4.80 14.16
C TYR A 132 6.63 4.85 13.83
N THR A 133 7.50 4.33 14.71
CA THR A 133 8.94 4.21 14.45
C THR A 133 9.20 3.34 13.21
N ALA A 134 8.56 2.16 13.14
CA ALA A 134 8.68 1.28 11.98
C ALA A 134 8.14 1.92 10.69
N ALA A 135 7.03 2.66 10.78
CA ALA A 135 6.46 3.39 9.64
C ALA A 135 7.40 4.50 9.13
N LEU A 136 8.01 5.28 10.03
CA LEU A 136 9.02 6.28 9.68
C LEU A 136 10.24 5.63 9.01
N ALA A 137 10.76 4.53 9.55
CA ALA A 137 11.88 3.81 8.97
C ALA A 137 11.55 3.30 7.54
N ASN A 138 10.36 2.72 7.35
CA ASN A 138 9.90 2.28 6.05
C ASN A 138 9.74 3.46 5.06
N LEU A 139 9.24 4.62 5.52
CA LEU A 139 9.12 5.81 4.68
C LEU A 139 10.49 6.39 4.30
N GLU A 140 11.46 6.37 5.21
CA GLU A 140 12.81 6.89 4.99
C GLU A 140 13.68 5.98 4.11
N ALA A 141 13.35 4.70 4.00
CA ALA A 141 13.97 3.78 3.04
C ALA A 141 13.58 4.05 1.57
N ALA A 142 12.79 5.09 1.31
CA ALA A 142 12.42 5.54 -0.03
C ALA A 142 13.63 6.00 -0.86
N GLY A 143 13.59 5.76 -2.17
CA GLY A 143 14.57 6.31 -3.10
C GLY A 143 14.41 7.84 -3.30
N PRO A 144 15.40 8.52 -3.92
CA PRO A 144 15.35 9.97 -4.15
C PRO A 144 14.08 10.43 -4.89
N GLU A 145 13.59 9.64 -5.84
CA GLU A 145 12.42 9.98 -6.64
C GLU A 145 11.12 9.95 -5.82
N GLU A 146 10.99 8.97 -4.92
CA GLU A 146 9.88 8.91 -3.96
C GLU A 146 9.93 10.08 -2.97
N LYS A 147 11.12 10.39 -2.43
CA LYS A 147 11.31 11.48 -1.47
C LYS A 147 11.02 12.86 -2.06
N ALA A 148 11.15 13.02 -3.37
CA ALA A 148 10.83 14.26 -4.06
C ALA A 148 9.31 14.53 -4.18
N MET A 149 8.46 13.55 -3.86
CA MET A 149 7.01 13.69 -3.96
C MET A 149 6.43 14.52 -2.81
N VAL A 150 5.46 15.38 -3.11
CA VAL A 150 4.70 16.15 -2.10
C VAL A 150 4.04 15.22 -1.08
N GLN A 151 3.52 14.07 -1.52
CA GLN A 151 2.88 13.10 -0.63
C GLN A 151 3.87 12.52 0.40
N TRP A 152 5.12 12.27 0.01
CA TRP A 152 6.14 11.75 0.93
C TRP A 152 6.38 12.72 2.09
N ALA A 153 6.45 14.03 1.81
CA ALA A 153 6.62 15.04 2.83
C ALA A 153 5.42 15.13 3.79
N LYS A 154 4.20 14.98 3.27
CA LYS A 154 2.97 14.92 4.08
C LYS A 154 2.96 13.70 4.99
N ASP A 155 3.25 12.52 4.42
CA ASP A 155 3.31 11.27 5.18
C ASP A 155 4.37 11.36 6.29
N LYS A 156 5.55 11.95 5.99
CA LYS A 156 6.60 12.16 6.99
C LYS A 156 6.15 13.07 8.13
N ALA A 157 5.46 14.16 7.81
CA ALA A 157 4.94 15.08 8.83
C ALA A 157 3.90 14.39 9.72
N ALA A 158 2.92 13.70 9.13
CA ALA A 158 1.89 12.96 9.84
C ALA A 158 2.49 11.86 10.75
N LEU A 159 3.46 11.09 10.25
CA LEU A 159 4.13 10.06 11.04
C LEU A 159 4.97 10.64 12.18
N THR A 160 5.61 11.79 11.98
CA THR A 160 6.38 12.47 13.03
C THR A 160 5.45 12.97 14.13
N GLU A 161 4.31 13.56 13.76
CA GLU A 161 3.29 13.99 14.71
C GLU A 161 2.70 12.81 15.49
N GLY A 162 2.35 11.72 14.79
CA GLY A 162 1.81 10.52 15.44
C GLY A 162 2.80 9.83 16.36
N HIS A 163 4.08 9.79 15.98
CA HIS A 163 5.15 9.32 16.86
C HIS A 163 5.25 10.17 18.13
N GLN A 164 5.17 11.50 18.00
CA GLN A 164 5.20 12.41 19.14
C GLN A 164 4.00 12.17 20.07
N GLN A 165 2.78 12.13 19.54
CA GLN A 165 1.58 11.87 20.33
C GLN A 165 1.65 10.51 21.05
N ALA A 166 2.12 9.46 20.36
CA ALA A 166 2.28 8.12 20.93
C ALA A 166 3.35 8.07 22.03
N SER A 167 4.42 8.87 21.90
CA SER A 167 5.48 8.98 22.90
C SER A 167 5.02 9.74 24.14
N ASP A 168 4.21 10.79 23.97
CA ASP A 168 3.70 11.62 25.07
C ASP A 168 2.62 10.89 25.88
N LYS A 169 1.83 10.01 25.24
CA LYS A 169 0.74 9.26 25.88
C LYS A 169 0.79 7.77 25.48
N PRO A 170 1.69 6.97 26.09
CA PRO A 170 1.72 5.53 25.85
C PRO A 170 0.35 4.90 26.14
N GLY A 171 -0.07 3.96 25.30
CA GLY A 171 -1.39 3.31 25.42
C GLY A 171 -2.55 4.05 24.76
N VAL A 172 -2.36 5.30 24.32
CA VAL A 172 -3.39 6.09 23.62
C VAL A 172 -3.04 6.16 22.14
N ALA A 173 -3.99 5.74 21.28
CA ALA A 173 -3.83 5.86 19.85
C ALA A 173 -3.76 7.36 19.45
N PRO A 174 -2.78 7.75 18.62
CA PRO A 174 -2.76 9.09 18.04
C PRO A 174 -4.04 9.40 17.27
N SER A 175 -4.44 10.67 17.26
CA SER A 175 -5.69 11.10 16.65
C SER A 175 -5.60 12.54 16.15
N GLY A 176 -6.54 12.93 15.28
CA GLY A 176 -6.60 14.29 14.71
C GLY A 176 -5.54 14.59 13.64
N ILE A 177 -4.78 13.59 13.21
CA ILE A 177 -3.73 13.72 12.19
C ILE A 177 -4.34 13.45 10.82
N ASP A 178 -4.33 14.46 9.94
CA ASP A 178 -4.83 14.31 8.58
C ASP A 178 -3.94 13.36 7.76
N GLY A 179 -4.55 12.40 7.08
CA GLY A 179 -3.85 11.44 6.22
C GLY A 179 -2.89 10.49 6.95
N ASP A 180 -3.07 10.23 8.25
CA ASP A 180 -2.18 9.37 9.05
C ASP A 180 -1.98 7.97 8.42
N PRO A 181 -0.76 7.63 7.95
CA PRO A 181 -0.49 6.35 7.31
C PRO A 181 -0.61 5.15 8.25
N VAL A 182 -0.32 5.31 9.55
CA VAL A 182 -0.44 4.23 10.55
C VAL A 182 -1.91 3.98 10.85
N ALA A 183 -2.70 5.03 11.06
CA ALA A 183 -4.14 4.88 11.25
C ALA A 183 -4.81 4.21 10.04
N ALA A 184 -4.42 4.61 8.82
CA ALA A 184 -4.87 3.97 7.59
C ALA A 184 -4.47 2.49 7.51
N TYR A 185 -3.22 2.16 7.87
CA TYR A 185 -2.73 0.78 7.92
C TYR A 185 -3.50 -0.08 8.92
N LEU A 186 -3.75 0.42 10.13
CA LEU A 186 -4.50 -0.29 11.17
C LEU A 186 -5.95 -0.53 10.74
N LYS A 187 -6.56 0.46 10.08
CA LYS A 187 -7.90 0.33 9.51
C LYS A 187 -7.97 -0.70 8.38
N ASP A 188 -6.92 -0.83 7.57
CA ASP A 188 -6.89 -1.77 6.44
C ASP A 188 -6.54 -3.20 6.87
N THR A 189 -5.59 -3.37 7.79
CA THR A 189 -4.98 -4.70 8.05
C THR A 189 -4.77 -5.03 9.52
N GLY A 190 -4.95 -4.06 10.42
CA GLY A 190 -4.30 -4.09 11.73
C GLY A 190 -5.19 -3.80 12.93
N GLY A 191 -6.51 -3.88 12.78
CA GLY A 191 -7.48 -3.65 13.85
C GLY A 191 -7.29 -4.56 15.07
N VAL A 192 -8.20 -4.46 16.02
CA VAL A 192 -8.21 -5.24 17.28
C VAL A 192 -8.18 -6.76 17.11
N VAL A 193 -8.45 -7.24 15.89
CA VAL A 193 -8.32 -8.65 15.51
C VAL A 193 -7.15 -8.81 14.54
N ALA A 194 -6.29 -9.80 14.80
CA ALA A 194 -5.27 -10.19 13.83
C ALA A 194 -5.93 -10.84 12.60
N SER A 195 -6.01 -10.09 11.49
CA SER A 195 -6.71 -10.51 10.28
C SER A 195 -5.78 -10.51 9.04
N PRO A 196 -4.74 -11.38 8.98
CA PRO A 196 -4.05 -11.61 7.72
C PRO A 196 -5.06 -12.01 6.64
N ARG A 197 -4.91 -11.47 5.42
CA ARG A 197 -5.83 -11.73 4.30
C ARG A 197 -5.98 -13.24 3.97
N THR A 198 -5.04 -14.08 4.39
CA THR A 198 -5.05 -15.54 4.21
C THR A 198 -5.82 -16.31 5.30
N ARG A 199 -6.20 -15.67 6.40
CA ARG A 199 -6.89 -16.33 7.51
C ARG A 199 -8.35 -16.59 7.13
N ASP A 200 -8.88 -17.76 7.51
CA ASP A 200 -10.30 -18.09 7.32
C ASP A 200 -11.22 -17.01 7.92
N ILE A 201 -12.22 -16.57 7.15
CA ILE A 201 -13.08 -15.46 7.57
C ILE A 201 -14.02 -15.84 8.73
N LYS A 202 -14.38 -17.11 8.91
CA LYS A 202 -15.19 -17.53 10.06
C LYS A 202 -14.36 -17.48 11.35
N ALA A 203 -13.07 -17.81 11.27
CA ALA A 203 -12.17 -17.62 12.39
C ALA A 203 -12.01 -16.13 12.76
N VAL A 204 -11.95 -15.23 11.75
CA VAL A 204 -11.99 -13.78 11.99
C VAL A 204 -13.30 -13.37 12.64
N ALA A 205 -14.45 -13.85 12.16
CA ALA A 205 -15.76 -13.56 12.74
C ALA A 205 -15.85 -13.98 14.23
N SER A 206 -15.32 -15.15 14.58
CA SER A 206 -15.29 -15.62 15.97
C SER A 206 -14.43 -14.74 16.88
N ASP A 207 -13.28 -14.27 16.42
CA ASP A 207 -12.47 -13.30 17.17
C ASP A 207 -13.20 -11.97 17.33
N VAL A 208 -13.86 -11.48 16.27
CA VAL A 208 -14.63 -10.24 16.27
C VAL A 208 -15.77 -10.31 17.28
N ARG A 209 -16.51 -11.43 17.33
CA ARG A 209 -17.54 -11.69 18.35
C ARG A 209 -16.98 -11.53 19.76
N SER A 210 -15.82 -12.15 20.05
CA SER A 210 -15.17 -12.03 21.36
C SER A 210 -14.79 -10.59 21.72
N VAL A 211 -14.38 -9.79 20.72
CA VAL A 211 -14.06 -8.36 20.95
C VAL A 211 -15.34 -7.54 21.19
N LEU A 212 -16.41 -7.78 20.43
CA LEU A 212 -17.70 -7.12 20.64
C LEU A 212 -18.27 -7.44 22.04
N ASP A 213 -18.21 -8.71 22.48
CA ASP A 213 -18.69 -9.10 23.81
C ASP A 213 -17.93 -8.38 24.93
N LYS A 214 -16.62 -8.21 24.78
CA LYS A 214 -15.80 -7.42 25.71
C LYS A 214 -16.14 -5.94 25.66
N GLN A 215 -16.42 -5.41 24.47
CA GLN A 215 -16.84 -4.02 24.31
C GLN A 215 -18.15 -3.76 25.07
N TYR A 216 -19.12 -4.65 24.93
CA TYR A 216 -20.41 -4.56 25.62
C TYR A 216 -20.26 -4.63 27.13
N ALA A 217 -19.44 -5.57 27.62
CA ALA A 217 -19.14 -5.70 29.05
C ALA A 217 -18.42 -4.48 29.64
N ALA A 218 -17.69 -3.72 28.82
CA ALA A 218 -16.94 -2.53 29.23
C ALA A 218 -17.67 -1.21 28.92
N ALA A 219 -18.84 -1.25 28.29
CA ALA A 219 -19.58 -0.06 27.91
C ALA A 219 -20.15 0.65 29.14
N THR A 220 -19.69 1.89 29.38
CA THR A 220 -20.16 2.73 30.50
C THR A 220 -20.75 4.07 30.05
N GLY A 221 -20.76 4.35 28.75
CA GLY A 221 -21.23 5.61 28.19
C GLY A 221 -22.70 5.54 27.75
N ASP A 222 -23.44 6.63 27.94
CA ASP A 222 -24.83 6.74 27.48
C ASP A 222 -24.93 6.51 25.97
N GLY A 223 -25.84 5.60 25.57
CA GLY A 223 -26.10 5.26 24.17
C GLY A 223 -25.07 4.32 23.52
N MET A 224 -24.06 3.85 24.26
CA MET A 224 -23.17 2.79 23.82
C MET A 224 -23.88 1.43 23.88
N ALA A 225 -23.60 0.54 22.94
CA ALA A 225 -24.15 -0.81 22.95
C ALA A 225 -23.66 -1.58 24.19
N THR A 226 -24.61 -2.07 25.00
CA THR A 226 -24.36 -2.97 26.14
C THR A 226 -24.74 -4.42 25.85
N ASP A 227 -25.36 -4.65 24.69
CA ASP A 227 -25.77 -5.95 24.18
C ASP A 227 -25.80 -5.92 22.64
N PRO A 228 -25.98 -7.07 21.97
CA PRO A 228 -25.96 -7.14 20.51
C PRO A 228 -27.12 -6.43 19.80
N ASP A 229 -28.22 -6.12 20.47
CA ASP A 229 -29.49 -5.78 19.82
C ASP A 229 -29.83 -4.27 19.88
N ASP A 230 -29.11 -3.48 20.69
CA ASP A 230 -29.34 -2.03 20.82
C ASP A 230 -28.04 -1.22 21.05
N GLY A 231 -28.16 0.12 20.96
CA GLY A 231 -27.09 1.08 21.23
C GLY A 231 -26.09 1.25 20.08
N THR A 232 -25.08 2.10 20.28
CA THR A 232 -24.06 2.40 19.28
C THR A 232 -22.84 1.51 19.47
N ILE A 233 -22.43 0.80 18.42
CA ILE A 233 -21.25 -0.07 18.42
C ILE A 233 -20.04 0.71 17.88
N ASP A 234 -18.93 0.71 18.63
CA ASP A 234 -17.68 1.30 18.17
C ASP A 234 -16.93 0.33 17.23
N PHE A 235 -17.03 0.59 15.93
CA PHE A 235 -16.27 -0.13 14.91
C PHE A 235 -14.91 0.48 14.60
N SER A 236 -14.53 1.62 15.20
CA SER A 236 -13.32 2.38 14.83
C SER A 236 -12.04 1.55 14.91
N LYS A 237 -12.02 0.56 15.82
CA LYS A 237 -10.87 -0.31 16.07
C LYS A 237 -10.83 -1.56 15.21
N PHE A 238 -11.89 -1.88 14.47
CA PHE A 238 -11.94 -3.05 13.61
C PHE A 238 -11.37 -2.72 12.23
N ASP A 239 -10.55 -3.62 11.70
CA ASP A 239 -10.10 -3.54 10.31
C ASP A 239 -11.26 -3.77 9.33
N ASN A 240 -11.07 -3.38 8.08
CA ASN A 240 -12.08 -3.49 7.03
C ASN A 240 -12.58 -4.93 6.84
N ARG A 241 -11.69 -5.93 6.94
CA ARG A 241 -12.05 -7.34 6.77
C ARG A 241 -12.82 -7.88 7.96
N SER A 242 -12.42 -7.53 9.18
CA SER A 242 -13.20 -7.83 10.39
C SER A 242 -14.58 -7.20 10.34
N LEU A 243 -14.70 -5.96 9.90
CA LEU A 243 -15.98 -5.28 9.73
C LEU A 243 -16.84 -5.95 8.64
N ALA A 244 -16.24 -6.38 7.53
CA ALA A 244 -16.93 -7.14 6.49
C ALA A 244 -17.44 -8.49 7.01
N ALA A 245 -16.72 -9.13 7.95
CA ALA A 245 -17.19 -10.36 8.58
C ALA A 245 -18.51 -10.15 9.34
N VAL A 246 -18.65 -9.03 10.06
CA VAL A 246 -19.90 -8.64 10.74
C VAL A 246 -20.98 -8.28 9.73
N ALA A 247 -20.68 -7.39 8.78
CA ALA A 247 -21.66 -6.90 7.79
C ALA A 247 -22.24 -8.01 6.90
N LEU A 248 -21.48 -9.09 6.67
CA LEU A 248 -21.92 -10.26 5.91
C LEU A 248 -22.44 -11.40 6.79
N ASN A 249 -22.56 -11.17 8.10
CA ASN A 249 -22.92 -12.14 9.12
C ASN A 249 -22.19 -13.48 8.97
N LYS A 250 -20.87 -13.44 8.78
CA LYS A 250 -20.07 -14.65 8.57
C LYS A 250 -20.16 -15.53 9.81
N GLY A 251 -20.55 -16.79 9.60
CA GLY A 251 -20.73 -17.76 10.68
C GLY A 251 -22.04 -17.63 11.45
N ALA A 252 -22.95 -16.72 11.05
CA ALA A 252 -24.24 -16.49 11.73
C ALA A 252 -24.10 -16.18 13.23
N GLN A 253 -23.10 -15.37 13.59
CA GLN A 253 -22.76 -15.04 14.98
C GLN A 253 -23.16 -13.62 15.40
N PHE A 254 -23.73 -12.84 14.48
CA PHE A 254 -24.04 -11.43 14.69
C PHE A 254 -25.56 -11.18 14.58
N SER A 255 -26.05 -10.26 15.41
CA SER A 255 -27.44 -9.81 15.40
C SER A 255 -27.77 -8.98 14.16
N GLU A 256 -29.06 -8.73 13.92
CA GLU A 256 -29.48 -7.83 12.83
C GLU A 256 -28.99 -6.39 13.05
N HIS A 257 -28.96 -5.93 14.30
CA HIS A 257 -28.49 -4.60 14.67
C HIS A 257 -26.97 -4.45 14.42
N GLU A 258 -26.18 -5.43 14.84
CA GLU A 258 -24.73 -5.48 14.58
C GLU A 258 -24.43 -5.47 13.08
N VAL A 259 -25.15 -6.29 12.31
CA VAL A 259 -25.03 -6.35 10.85
C VAL A 259 -25.38 -5.01 10.20
N ALA A 260 -26.48 -4.37 10.64
CA ALA A 260 -26.93 -3.10 10.09
C ALA A 260 -25.91 -1.97 10.35
N GLN A 261 -25.40 -1.85 11.58
CA GLN A 261 -24.41 -0.85 11.91
C GLN A 261 -23.06 -1.12 11.22
N ALA A 262 -22.62 -2.38 11.16
CA ALA A 262 -21.40 -2.74 10.43
C ALA A 262 -21.53 -2.40 8.94
N ALA A 263 -22.67 -2.70 8.31
CA ALA A 263 -22.92 -2.36 6.92
C ALA A 263 -22.95 -0.84 6.69
N ALA A 264 -23.48 -0.07 7.64
CA ALA A 264 -23.44 1.40 7.58
C ALA A 264 -22.00 1.92 7.67
N GLU A 265 -21.18 1.37 8.57
CA GLU A 265 -19.76 1.73 8.69
C GLU A 265 -18.97 1.35 7.43
N VAL A 266 -19.19 0.16 6.85
CA VAL A 266 -18.54 -0.24 5.57
C VAL A 266 -18.84 0.80 4.48
N LYS A 267 -20.10 1.23 4.36
CA LYS A 267 -20.50 2.25 3.37
C LYS A 267 -19.81 3.59 3.62
N THR A 268 -19.76 4.03 4.87
CA THR A 268 -19.05 5.26 5.27
C THR A 268 -17.58 5.19 4.89
N ARG A 269 -16.88 4.11 5.29
CA ARG A 269 -15.46 3.90 4.96
C ARG A 269 -15.21 3.86 3.47
N ASN A 270 -16.06 3.16 2.72
CA ASN A 270 -15.94 3.06 1.27
C ASN A 270 -16.10 4.43 0.60
N ARG A 271 -17.12 5.21 1.00
CA ARG A 271 -17.35 6.57 0.51
C ARG A 271 -16.16 7.48 0.82
N ASP A 272 -15.65 7.43 2.04
CA ASP A 272 -14.56 8.31 2.46
C ASP A 272 -13.26 7.95 1.73
N SER A 273 -12.99 6.67 1.50
CA SER A 273 -11.87 6.18 0.68
C SER A 273 -11.95 6.63 -0.78
N ILE A 274 -13.13 6.53 -1.40
CA ILE A 274 -13.36 7.00 -2.77
C ILE A 274 -13.22 8.52 -2.85
N SER A 275 -13.76 9.26 -1.87
CA SER A 275 -13.64 10.72 -1.79
C SER A 275 -12.18 11.16 -1.65
N SER A 276 -11.41 10.46 -0.82
CA SER A 276 -9.97 10.68 -0.67
C SER A 276 -9.23 10.41 -1.99
N SER A 277 -9.50 9.29 -2.65
CA SER A 277 -8.93 8.95 -3.96
C SER A 277 -9.22 10.02 -5.01
N TYR A 278 -10.45 10.54 -5.04
CA TYR A 278 -10.85 11.60 -5.95
C TYR A 278 -10.13 12.93 -5.65
N LYS A 279 -10.05 13.33 -4.37
CA LYS A 279 -9.33 14.54 -3.95
C LYS A 279 -7.84 14.45 -4.29
N SER A 280 -7.23 13.29 -4.10
CA SER A 280 -5.82 13.04 -4.40
C SER A 280 -5.54 13.03 -5.91
N ALA A 281 -6.48 12.55 -6.71
CA ALA A 281 -6.39 12.61 -8.18
C ALA A 281 -6.59 14.02 -8.74
N LYS A 282 -7.16 14.95 -7.97
CA LYS A 282 -7.41 16.33 -8.43
C LYS A 282 -6.09 17.06 -8.71
N GLY A 283 -5.87 17.44 -9.96
CA GLY A 283 -4.62 18.07 -10.41
C GLY A 283 -3.50 17.08 -10.76
N SER A 284 -3.80 15.78 -10.75
CA SER A 284 -2.96 14.73 -11.35
C SER A 284 -3.37 14.46 -12.79
N ASP A 285 -2.78 13.45 -13.45
CA ASP A 285 -3.25 13.00 -14.76
C ASP A 285 -4.70 12.49 -14.71
N SER A 286 -5.39 12.49 -15.85
CA SER A 286 -6.80 12.11 -15.97
C SER A 286 -7.08 10.65 -15.59
N SER A 287 -6.03 9.84 -15.49
CA SER A 287 -6.09 8.40 -15.26
C SER A 287 -5.94 8.02 -13.78
N ALA A 288 -5.39 8.93 -12.96
CA ALA A 288 -5.03 8.70 -11.57
C ALA A 288 -6.22 8.23 -10.71
N PHE A 289 -7.42 8.77 -10.94
CA PHE A 289 -8.62 8.34 -10.22
C PHE A 289 -9.02 6.91 -10.60
N GLY A 290 -9.09 6.59 -11.89
CA GLY A 290 -9.44 5.25 -12.39
C GLY A 290 -8.48 4.19 -11.87
N LYS A 291 -7.17 4.47 -11.96
CA LYS A 291 -6.12 3.65 -11.37
C LYS A 291 -6.30 3.44 -9.87
N SER A 292 -6.63 4.49 -9.11
CA SER A 292 -6.86 4.39 -7.67
C SER A 292 -7.99 3.44 -7.35
N LEU A 293 -9.09 3.49 -8.11
CA LEU A 293 -10.23 2.58 -7.92
C LEU A 293 -9.89 1.13 -8.28
N ILE A 294 -9.16 0.89 -9.38
CA ILE A 294 -8.69 -0.45 -9.76
C ILE A 294 -7.75 -1.00 -8.67
N THR A 295 -6.83 -0.18 -8.17
CA THR A 295 -5.91 -0.53 -7.08
C THR A 295 -6.68 -0.84 -5.79
N GLN A 296 -7.72 -0.05 -5.47
CA GLN A 296 -8.55 -0.30 -4.29
C GLN A 296 -9.32 -1.62 -4.42
N TYR A 297 -9.93 -1.89 -5.58
CA TYR A 297 -10.63 -3.16 -5.82
C TYR A 297 -9.71 -4.36 -5.64
N THR A 298 -8.52 -4.30 -6.24
CA THR A 298 -7.54 -5.39 -6.21
C THR A 298 -6.94 -5.61 -4.83
N ALA A 299 -6.81 -4.56 -4.01
CA ALA A 299 -6.32 -4.66 -2.63
C ALA A 299 -7.33 -5.29 -1.65
N MET A 300 -8.63 -5.19 -1.94
CA MET A 300 -9.68 -5.74 -1.07
C MET A 300 -9.77 -7.27 -1.16
N SER A 301 -10.12 -7.92 -0.04
CA SER A 301 -10.54 -9.32 -0.02
C SER A 301 -11.91 -9.50 -0.68
N ASP A 302 -12.27 -10.75 -0.99
CA ASP A 302 -13.59 -11.04 -1.57
C ASP A 302 -14.73 -10.63 -0.62
N GLU A 303 -14.54 -10.77 0.69
CA GLU A 303 -15.52 -10.34 1.68
C GLU A 303 -15.62 -8.82 1.79
N GLU A 304 -14.50 -8.10 1.75
CA GLU A 304 -14.49 -6.64 1.73
C GLU A 304 -15.22 -6.10 0.49
N ARG A 305 -14.94 -6.67 -0.69
CA ARG A 305 -15.66 -6.34 -1.94
C ARG A 305 -17.15 -6.60 -1.82
N GLN A 306 -17.53 -7.79 -1.33
CA GLN A 306 -18.92 -8.19 -1.17
C GLN A 306 -19.66 -7.23 -0.20
N ALA A 307 -19.07 -6.93 0.95
CA ALA A 307 -19.66 -6.04 1.95
C ALA A 307 -19.81 -4.60 1.44
N ALA A 308 -18.82 -4.11 0.68
CA ALA A 308 -18.84 -2.77 0.11
C ALA A 308 -19.63 -2.66 -1.22
N GLY A 309 -20.13 -3.78 -1.76
CA GLY A 309 -20.90 -3.81 -3.00
C GLY A 309 -20.05 -3.66 -4.27
N TRP A 310 -18.74 -3.92 -4.21
CA TRP A 310 -17.88 -3.92 -5.39
C TRP A 310 -18.02 -5.25 -6.13
N THR A 311 -18.41 -5.18 -7.39
CA THR A 311 -18.65 -6.36 -8.23
C THR A 311 -17.57 -6.54 -9.29
N PRO A 312 -17.35 -7.77 -9.78
CA PRO A 312 -16.48 -8.01 -10.94
C PRO A 312 -16.89 -7.17 -12.16
N ALA A 313 -18.20 -7.02 -12.41
CA ALA A 313 -18.70 -6.20 -13.51
C ALA A 313 -18.36 -4.71 -13.34
N LEU A 314 -18.33 -4.18 -12.11
CA LEU A 314 -17.86 -2.82 -11.85
C LEU A 314 -16.36 -2.71 -12.14
N TYR A 315 -15.57 -3.70 -11.71
CA TYR A 315 -14.14 -3.78 -12.02
C TYR A 315 -13.87 -3.78 -13.53
N ASP A 316 -14.55 -4.64 -14.29
CA ASP A 316 -14.38 -4.74 -15.74
C ASP A 316 -14.69 -3.40 -16.43
N LYS A 317 -15.72 -2.68 -15.96
CA LYS A 317 -16.04 -1.34 -16.47
C LYS A 317 -14.97 -0.31 -16.14
N MET A 318 -14.39 -0.35 -14.93
CA MET A 318 -13.30 0.55 -14.56
C MET A 318 -12.06 0.32 -15.44
N VAL A 319 -11.69 -0.94 -15.66
CA VAL A 319 -10.58 -1.30 -16.56
C VAL A 319 -10.86 -0.87 -18.00
N ALA A 320 -12.08 -1.10 -18.50
CA ALA A 320 -12.44 -0.68 -19.86
C ALA A 320 -12.38 0.84 -20.05
N LEU A 321 -12.88 1.61 -19.08
CA LEU A 321 -12.83 3.09 -19.11
C LEU A 321 -11.39 3.60 -19.04
N GLN A 322 -10.56 2.97 -18.23
CA GLN A 322 -9.14 3.29 -18.10
C GLN A 322 -8.39 3.03 -19.41
N ASN A 323 -8.58 1.84 -20.01
CA ASN A 323 -7.97 1.49 -21.29
C ASN A 323 -8.44 2.42 -22.42
N LEU A 324 -9.69 2.89 -22.38
CA LEU A 324 -10.19 3.89 -23.31
C LEU A 324 -9.50 5.24 -23.11
N SER A 325 -9.32 5.69 -21.86
CA SER A 325 -8.59 6.92 -21.54
C SER A 325 -7.15 6.87 -22.06
N ASP A 326 -6.46 5.75 -21.86
CA ASP A 326 -5.06 5.59 -22.30
C ASP A 326 -4.97 5.56 -23.83
N LYS A 327 -5.91 4.87 -24.51
CA LYS A 327 -6.02 4.92 -25.97
C LYS A 327 -6.25 6.34 -26.47
N LEU A 328 -7.19 7.08 -25.89
CA LEU A 328 -7.44 8.47 -26.25
C LEU A 328 -6.18 9.32 -26.05
N ALA A 329 -5.50 9.18 -24.93
CA ALA A 329 -4.26 9.90 -24.66
C ALA A 329 -3.17 9.58 -25.70
N SER A 330 -3.06 8.33 -26.14
CA SER A 330 -2.07 7.92 -27.16
C SER A 330 -2.28 8.56 -28.54
N LEU A 331 -3.51 9.00 -28.84
CA LEU A 331 -3.85 9.72 -30.07
C LEU A 331 -3.37 11.17 -30.09
N PHE A 332 -2.89 11.70 -28.96
CA PHE A 332 -2.42 13.08 -28.85
C PHE A 332 -0.98 13.13 -28.32
N ASN A 333 -0.17 14.01 -28.90
CA ASN A 333 1.13 14.37 -28.38
C ASN A 333 0.99 15.21 -27.09
N PRO A 334 2.05 15.34 -26.28
CA PRO A 334 2.05 16.18 -25.08
C PRO A 334 1.72 17.67 -25.33
N ASP A 335 1.88 18.14 -26.57
CA ASP A 335 1.53 19.50 -27.02
C ASP A 335 0.07 19.64 -27.48
N GLY A 336 -0.73 18.57 -27.37
CA GLY A 336 -2.14 18.52 -27.77
C GLY A 336 -2.37 18.32 -29.27
N SER A 337 -1.30 18.19 -30.07
CA SER A 337 -1.43 17.83 -31.49
C SER A 337 -1.80 16.35 -31.65
N VAL A 338 -2.47 15.98 -32.73
CA VAL A 338 -2.78 14.57 -33.02
C VAL A 338 -1.47 13.83 -33.31
N ASN A 339 -1.28 12.69 -32.64
CA ASN A 339 -0.17 11.79 -32.91
C ASN A 339 -0.40 11.07 -34.24
N THR A 340 0.23 11.58 -35.31
CA THR A 340 0.08 11.07 -36.69
C THR A 340 0.97 9.85 -36.98
N GLY A 341 1.65 9.30 -35.96
CA GLY A 341 2.67 8.27 -36.09
C GLY A 341 2.20 6.81 -36.26
N GLY A 342 0.92 6.52 -36.54
CA GLY A 342 0.54 5.12 -36.81
C GLY A 342 -0.91 4.74 -37.07
N THR A 343 -1.90 5.56 -36.73
CA THR A 343 -3.32 5.24 -37.01
C THR A 343 -4.12 6.53 -37.13
N SER A 344 -4.88 6.67 -38.21
CA SER A 344 -5.77 7.82 -38.44
C SER A 344 -6.98 7.74 -37.51
N LEU A 345 -7.56 8.89 -37.13
CA LEU A 345 -8.85 8.94 -36.42
C LEU A 345 -9.97 8.20 -37.22
N LEU A 346 -9.81 8.11 -38.54
CA LEU A 346 -10.71 7.39 -39.45
C LEU A 346 -10.57 5.86 -39.39
N ASP A 347 -9.48 5.32 -38.82
CA ASP A 347 -9.31 3.87 -38.66
C ASP A 347 -10.02 3.34 -37.40
N TYR A 348 -10.57 4.24 -36.58
CA TYR A 348 -11.27 3.93 -35.31
C TYR A 348 -12.79 4.19 -35.34
N LEU A 349 -13.33 4.69 -36.47
CA LEU A 349 -14.77 4.89 -36.73
C LEU A 349 -15.32 3.77 -37.62
#